data_AF-A0A2N4YSB0-F1
#
_entry.id   AF-A0A2N4YSB0-F1
#
_cell.length_a   1.000
_cell.length_b   1.000
_cell.length_c   1.000
_cell.angle_alpha   90.00
_cell.angle_beta   90.00
_cell.angle_gamma   90.00
#
_symmetry.space_group_name_H-M   'P 1'
#
loop_
_entity.id
_entity.type
_entity.pdbx_description
1 polymer ?
#
loop_
_entity_poly.entity_id
_entity_poly.type
_entity_poly.pdbx_seq_one_letter_code
_entity_poly.pdbx_strand_id
1 'polypeptide(L)'
;MDHLNTGRTILKLVGEAGNIEHIEHCSTRLRLSLYDNAKVEVSDLKKLPEVMGVVTYVQCQIVIGKDVVKVFDAIRSLMANDADAKQKPVTKKKWNAWLIDFVISIFQPLIPAIAGGGVLKSILIILNMAGWLTKDSSTYQILDCIGTAPIYFLPLLIAITTA
;
A
#
# COMPACT_ATOMS: atom_id res chain seq x y z
N MET A 1 -7.28 -10.70 -27.68
CA MET A 1 -7.95 -10.47 -26.38
C MET A 1 -8.71 -9.17 -26.50
N ASP A 2 -9.96 -9.15 -26.07
CA ASP A 2 -10.78 -7.95 -26.11
C ASP A 2 -10.74 -7.27 -24.74
N HIS A 3 -9.69 -6.47 -24.54
CA HIS A 3 -9.40 -5.80 -23.28
C HIS A 3 -10.51 -4.81 -22.88
N LEU A 4 -11.28 -4.29 -23.84
CA LEU A 4 -12.42 -3.40 -23.57
C LEU A 4 -13.58 -4.17 -22.95
N ASN A 5 -13.87 -5.37 -23.45
CA ASN A 5 -14.90 -6.23 -22.86
C ASN A 5 -14.50 -6.75 -21.48
N THR A 6 -13.23 -7.12 -21.27
CA THR A 6 -12.73 -7.47 -19.93
C THR A 6 -12.83 -6.28 -18.99
N GLY A 7 -12.36 -5.10 -19.40
CA GLY A 7 -12.42 -3.87 -18.61
C GLY A 7 -13.86 -3.51 -18.21
N ARG A 8 -14.81 -3.59 -19.14
CA ARG A 8 -16.24 -3.35 -18.87
C ARG A 8 -16.83 -4.39 -17.91
N THR A 9 -16.44 -5.65 -18.03
CA THR A 9 -16.91 -6.71 -17.14
C THR A 9 -16.37 -6.52 -15.72
N ILE A 10 -15.08 -6.22 -15.58
CA ILE A 10 -14.46 -5.87 -14.29
C ILE A 10 -15.17 -4.66 -13.69
N LEU A 11 -15.41 -3.60 -14.48
CA LEU A 11 -16.08 -2.39 -14.02
C LEU A 11 -17.47 -2.69 -13.43
N LYS A 12 -18.27 -3.55 -14.08
CA LYS A 12 -19.58 -3.97 -13.57
C LYS A 12 -19.47 -4.73 -12.25
N LEU A 13 -18.55 -5.70 -12.17
CA LEU A 13 -18.38 -6.57 -11.01
C LEU A 13 -17.80 -5.85 -9.78
N VAL A 14 -17.21 -4.66 -9.95
CA VAL A 14 -16.71 -3.82 -8.84
C VAL A 14 -17.66 -2.69 -8.44
N GLY A 15 -18.87 -2.63 -8.99
CA GLY A 15 -19.87 -1.62 -8.65
C GLY A 15 -19.85 -0.36 -9.53
N GLU A 16 -19.42 -0.49 -10.78
CA GLU A 16 -19.34 0.56 -11.81
C GLU A 16 -18.32 1.68 -11.50
N ALA A 17 -18.19 2.64 -12.41
CA ALA A 17 -17.27 3.78 -12.25
C ALA A 17 -17.53 4.57 -10.96
N GLY A 18 -18.78 4.63 -10.50
CA GLY A 18 -19.17 5.34 -9.29
C GLY A 18 -18.69 4.71 -7.97
N ASN A 19 -18.20 3.47 -7.97
CA ASN A 19 -17.64 2.83 -6.77
C ASN A 19 -16.11 2.89 -6.71
N ILE A 20 -15.44 3.41 -7.74
CA ILE A 20 -13.98 3.50 -7.82
C ILE A 20 -13.52 4.87 -7.32
N GLU A 21 -12.72 4.89 -6.25
CA GLU A 21 -12.07 6.09 -5.74
C GLU A 21 -10.74 6.34 -6.48
N HIS A 22 -9.94 5.29 -6.65
CA HIS A 22 -8.64 5.38 -7.30
C HIS A 22 -8.29 4.06 -8.01
N ILE A 23 -7.62 4.15 -9.16
CA ILE A 23 -7.15 2.99 -9.93
C ILE A 23 -5.65 3.10 -10.21
N GLU A 24 -4.92 2.02 -9.98
CA GLU A 24 -3.50 1.90 -10.26
C GLU A 24 -3.18 0.52 -10.84
N HIS A 25 -2.00 0.37 -11.44
CA HIS A 25 -1.49 -0.92 -11.84
C HIS A 25 0.00 -1.06 -11.50
N CYS A 26 0.44 -2.29 -11.30
CA CYS A 26 1.85 -2.65 -11.37
C CYS A 26 2.11 -3.46 -12.66
N SER A 27 3.18 -4.25 -12.71
CA SER A 27 3.50 -5.07 -13.89
C SER A 27 2.52 -6.25 -14.09
N THR A 28 1.83 -6.71 -13.03
CA THR A 28 0.97 -7.91 -13.09
C THR A 28 -0.37 -7.78 -12.36
N ARG A 29 -0.59 -6.70 -11.60
CA ARG A 29 -1.78 -6.52 -10.76
C ARG A 29 -2.43 -5.17 -11.01
N LEU A 30 -3.75 -5.18 -11.09
CA LEU A 30 -4.60 -4.01 -11.07
C LEU A 30 -5.03 -3.76 -9.61
N ARG A 31 -4.87 -2.54 -9.12
CA ARG A 31 -5.27 -2.13 -7.78
C ARG A 31 -6.40 -1.12 -7.89
N LEU A 32 -7.51 -1.42 -7.22
CA LEU A 32 -8.70 -0.59 -7.18
C LEU A 32 -8.95 -0.21 -5.72
N SER A 33 -8.87 1.09 -5.43
CA SER A 33 -9.40 1.65 -4.19
C SER A 33 -10.87 1.96 -4.42
N LEU A 34 -11.73 1.36 -3.62
CA LEU A 34 -13.19 1.42 -3.80
C LEU A 34 -13.83 2.15 -2.62
N TYR A 35 -14.92 2.87 -2.87
CA TYR A 35 -15.72 3.48 -1.81
C TYR A 35 -16.43 2.42 -0.95
N ASP A 36 -16.85 1.32 -1.58
CA ASP A 36 -17.54 0.21 -0.93
C ASP A 36 -17.05 -1.14 -1.46
N ASN A 37 -16.28 -1.84 -0.64
CA ASN A 37 -15.77 -3.18 -0.94
C ASN A 37 -16.87 -4.26 -0.91
N ALA A 38 -18.04 -4.00 -0.32
CA ALA A 38 -19.13 -4.99 -0.25
C ALA A 38 -19.83 -5.19 -1.60
N LYS A 39 -19.70 -4.23 -2.53
CA LYS A 39 -20.24 -4.31 -3.89
C LYS A 39 -19.39 -5.14 -4.85
N VAL A 40 -18.24 -5.64 -4.38
CA VAL A 40 -17.32 -6.38 -5.23
C VAL A 40 -17.73 -7.85 -5.30
N GLU A 41 -18.04 -8.31 -6.50
CA GLU A 41 -18.36 -9.71 -6.77
C GLU A 41 -17.08 -10.53 -6.99
N VAL A 42 -16.37 -10.79 -5.89
CA VAL A 42 -15.06 -11.49 -5.89
C VAL A 42 -15.14 -12.87 -6.55
N SER A 43 -16.23 -13.61 -6.31
CA SER A 43 -16.42 -14.95 -6.87
C SER A 43 -16.52 -14.93 -8.40
N ASP A 44 -17.17 -13.92 -8.95
CA ASP A 44 -17.38 -13.80 -10.39
C ASP A 44 -16.16 -13.20 -11.08
N LEU A 45 -15.44 -12.30 -10.41
CA LEU A 45 -14.13 -11.84 -10.89
C LEU A 45 -13.12 -12.99 -11.03
N LYS A 46 -13.14 -13.99 -10.13
CA LYS A 46 -12.26 -15.17 -10.21
C LYS A 46 -12.63 -16.16 -11.33
N LYS A 47 -13.86 -16.11 -11.84
CA LYS A 47 -14.29 -16.96 -12.96
C LYS A 47 -13.83 -16.42 -14.32
N LEU A 48 -13.38 -15.17 -14.36
CA LEU A 48 -12.87 -14.57 -15.59
C LEU A 48 -11.57 -15.27 -16.01
N PRO A 49 -11.44 -15.70 -17.28
CA PRO A 49 -10.27 -16.46 -17.75
C PRO A 49 -8.97 -15.64 -17.69
N GLU A 50 -9.08 -14.31 -17.65
CA GLU A 50 -7.95 -13.40 -17.59
C GLU A 50 -7.53 -13.06 -16.16
N VAL A 51 -8.31 -13.44 -15.15
CA VAL A 51 -8.05 -13.13 -13.75
C VAL A 51 -7.47 -14.36 -13.06
N MET A 52 -6.18 -14.31 -12.75
CA MET A 52 -5.48 -15.36 -12.01
C MET A 52 -5.79 -15.35 -10.51
N GLY A 53 -6.31 -14.24 -9.99
CA GLY A 53 -6.69 -14.13 -8.59
C GLY A 53 -7.23 -12.76 -8.21
N VAL A 54 -8.00 -12.73 -7.13
CA VAL A 54 -8.56 -11.50 -6.55
C VAL A 54 -8.35 -11.53 -5.04
N VAL A 55 -7.82 -10.44 -4.51
CA VAL A 55 -7.59 -10.24 -3.08
C VAL A 55 -8.19 -8.91 -2.67
N THR A 56 -9.11 -8.94 -1.72
CA THR A 56 -9.73 -7.73 -1.16
C THR A 56 -9.30 -7.61 0.31
N TYR A 57 -8.46 -6.62 0.62
CA TYR A 57 -8.07 -6.31 2.01
C TYR A 57 -8.34 -4.83 2.30
N VAL A 58 -7.37 -3.94 2.07
CA VAL A 58 -7.59 -2.48 2.08
C VAL A 58 -8.04 -1.97 0.70
N GLN A 59 -7.52 -2.60 -0.36
CA GLN A 59 -7.81 -2.31 -1.76
C GLN A 59 -8.22 -3.62 -2.45
N CYS A 60 -9.05 -3.53 -3.49
CA CYS A 60 -9.36 -4.67 -4.35
C CYS A 60 -8.21 -4.86 -5.35
N GLN A 61 -7.50 -5.98 -5.25
CA GLN A 61 -6.39 -6.32 -6.13
C GLN A 61 -6.78 -7.46 -7.05
N ILE A 62 -6.71 -7.21 -8.35
CA ILE A 62 -7.01 -8.19 -9.41
C ILE A 62 -5.69 -8.55 -10.10
N VAL A 63 -5.34 -9.82 -10.10
CA VAL A 63 -4.12 -10.34 -10.74
C VAL A 63 -4.46 -10.75 -12.17
N ILE A 64 -3.99 -10.00 -13.15
CA ILE A 64 -4.28 -10.21 -14.58
C ILE A 64 -3.04 -10.75 -15.32
N GLY A 65 -1.84 -10.34 -14.88
CA GLY A 65 -0.58 -10.69 -15.55
C GLY A 65 -0.15 -9.66 -16.59
N LYS A 66 0.48 -10.11 -17.67
CA LYS A 66 1.20 -9.27 -18.65
C LYS A 66 0.34 -8.21 -19.37
N ASP A 67 -0.97 -8.44 -19.48
CA ASP A 67 -1.88 -7.54 -20.21
C ASP A 67 -2.58 -6.53 -19.29
N VAL A 68 -2.17 -6.42 -18.01
CA VAL A 68 -2.75 -5.52 -17.03
C VAL A 68 -2.78 -4.06 -17.48
N VAL A 69 -1.75 -3.60 -18.19
CA VAL A 69 -1.66 -2.21 -18.68
C VAL A 69 -2.78 -1.92 -19.68
N LYS A 70 -3.04 -2.85 -20.61
CA LYS A 70 -4.09 -2.69 -21.62
C LYS A 70 -5.49 -2.71 -21.00
N VAL A 71 -5.69 -3.56 -19.99
CA VAL A 71 -6.97 -3.62 -19.26
C VAL A 71 -7.18 -2.36 -18.42
N PHE A 72 -6.11 -1.83 -17.80
CA PHE A 72 -6.14 -0.54 -17.10
C PHE A 72 -6.54 0.59 -18.04
N ASP A 73 -5.90 0.71 -19.21
CA ASP A 73 -6.21 1.75 -20.20
C ASP A 73 -7.66 1.63 -20.70
N ALA A 74 -8.14 0.41 -20.91
CA ALA A 74 -9.52 0.14 -21.26
C ALA A 74 -10.51 0.61 -20.17
N ILE A 75 -10.25 0.29 -18.90
CA ILE A 75 -11.07 0.73 -17.77
C ILE A 75 -11.05 2.25 -17.65
N ARG A 76 -9.87 2.86 -17.79
CA ARG A 76 -9.72 4.32 -17.73
C ARG A 76 -10.50 5.02 -18.85
N SER A 77 -10.43 4.49 -20.06
CA SER A 77 -11.20 4.99 -21.21
C SER A 77 -12.71 4.83 -20.98
N LEU A 78 -13.16 3.70 -20.44
CA LEU A 78 -14.57 3.49 -20.10
C LEU A 78 -15.06 4.46 -19.02
N MET A 79 -14.28 4.69 -17.96
CA MET A 79 -14.61 5.67 -16.91
C MET A 79 -14.62 7.11 -17.43
N ALA A 80 -13.74 7.46 -18.38
CA ALA A 80 -13.72 8.79 -19.00
C ALA A 80 -14.94 9.03 -19.89
N ASN A 81 -15.44 8.00 -20.58
CA ASN A 81 -16.67 8.08 -21.38
C ASN A 81 -17.95 8.06 -20.51
N ASP A 82 -17.90 7.49 -19.31
CA ASP A 82 -18.98 7.52 -18.32
C ASP A 82 -19.00 8.81 -17.46
N ALA A 83 -18.05 9.72 -17.67
CA ALA A 83 -17.90 10.95 -16.89
C ALA A 83 -19.04 11.97 -17.05
N ASP A 84 -20.03 11.71 -17.91
CA ASP A 84 -21.29 12.44 -17.98
C ASP A 84 -22.31 11.99 -16.91
N ALA A 85 -22.05 10.92 -16.17
CA ALA A 85 -22.97 10.37 -15.17
C ALA A 85 -22.36 10.35 -13.76
N LYS A 86 -22.59 11.46 -13.04
CA LYS A 86 -22.66 11.55 -11.56
C LYS A 86 -21.35 11.27 -10.81
N GLN A 87 -20.53 12.32 -10.70
CA GLN A 87 -19.69 12.52 -9.51
C GLN A 87 -20.60 12.57 -8.27
N LYS A 88 -20.64 11.49 -7.49
CA LYS A 88 -21.13 11.55 -6.11
C LYS A 88 -20.02 12.10 -5.23
N PRO A 89 -20.33 12.99 -4.27
CA PRO A 89 -19.34 13.60 -3.41
C PRO A 89 -18.67 12.52 -2.56
N VAL A 90 -17.35 12.62 -2.47
CA VAL A 90 -16.45 11.84 -1.62
C VAL A 90 -17.11 11.61 -0.26
N THR A 91 -17.46 10.35 0.02
CA THR A 91 -17.93 9.94 1.34
C THR A 91 -16.85 10.33 2.35
N LYS A 92 -17.16 11.29 3.22
CA LYS A 92 -16.27 11.77 4.28
C LYS A 92 -15.68 10.56 5.01
N LYS A 93 -14.43 10.19 4.72
CA LYS A 93 -13.67 9.22 5.51
C LYS A 93 -13.87 9.63 6.96
N LYS A 94 -14.39 8.72 7.80
CA LYS A 94 -14.48 8.93 9.24
C LYS A 94 -13.10 9.43 9.68
N TRP A 95 -13.03 10.63 10.23
CA TRP A 95 -11.79 11.37 10.47
C TRP A 95 -10.71 10.53 11.17
N ASN A 96 -11.15 9.58 12.01
CA ASN A 96 -10.33 8.59 12.70
C ASN A 96 -9.60 7.62 11.76
N ALA A 97 -10.25 7.14 10.70
CA ALA A 97 -9.64 6.25 9.71
C ALA A 97 -8.57 6.98 8.89
N TRP A 98 -8.83 8.24 8.53
CA TRP A 98 -7.85 9.08 7.83
C TRP A 98 -6.62 9.35 8.69
N LEU A 99 -6.79 9.63 10.00
CA LEU A 99 -5.67 9.85 10.91
C LEU A 99 -4.80 8.59 11.07
N ILE A 100 -5.43 7.42 11.18
CA ILE A 100 -4.73 6.13 11.26
C ILE A 100 -3.96 5.85 9.96
N ASP A 101 -4.60 6.05 8.80
CA ASP A 101 -3.96 5.88 7.49
C ASP A 101 -2.76 6.83 7.31
N PHE A 102 -2.89 8.08 7.76
CA PHE A 102 -1.83 9.08 7.71
C PHE A 102 -0.62 8.67 8.57
N VAL A 103 -0.85 8.24 9.82
CA VAL A 103 0.23 7.74 10.68
C VAL A 103 0.91 6.52 10.04
N ILE A 104 0.15 5.55 9.54
CA ILE A 104 0.72 4.35 8.90
C ILE A 104 1.60 4.72 7.69
N SER A 105 1.16 5.67 6.87
CA SER A 105 1.90 6.13 5.68
C SER A 105 3.25 6.78 6.04
N ILE A 106 3.32 7.56 7.11
CA ILE A 106 4.57 8.20 7.57
C ILE A 106 5.57 7.16 8.06
N PHE A 107 5.09 6.15 8.79
CA PHE A 107 5.96 5.16 9.43
C PHE A 107 6.40 4.03 8.49
N GLN A 108 5.62 3.67 7.46
CA GLN A 108 5.96 2.57 6.54
C GLN A 108 7.39 2.62 5.97
N PRO A 109 7.88 3.77 5.47
CA PRO A 109 9.26 3.89 4.98
C PRO A 109 10.32 3.77 6.08
N LEU A 110 9.95 4.03 7.35
CA LEU A 110 10.84 4.10 8.49
C LEU A 110 10.99 2.76 9.23
N ILE A 111 10.05 1.83 9.02
CA ILE A 111 10.03 0.50 9.67
C ILE A 111 11.38 -0.23 9.53
N PRO A 112 11.99 -0.35 8.33
CA PRO A 112 13.25 -1.08 8.18
C PRO A 112 14.40 -0.48 8.99
N ALA A 113 14.49 0.85 9.03
CA ALA A 113 15.55 1.55 9.74
C ALA A 113 15.39 1.41 11.27
N ILE A 114 14.18 1.59 11.79
CA ILE A 114 13.88 1.45 13.22
C ILE A 114 14.08 0.00 13.67
N ALA A 115 13.61 -0.96 12.87
CA ALA A 115 13.79 -2.39 13.16
C ALA A 115 15.28 -2.77 13.19
N GLY A 116 16.07 -2.34 12.19
CA GLY A 116 17.51 -2.58 12.15
C GLY A 116 18.25 -1.97 13.34
N GLY A 117 17.92 -0.72 13.68
CA GLY A 117 18.51 -0.04 14.84
C GLY A 117 18.16 -0.70 16.17
N GLY A 118 16.91 -1.13 16.35
CA GLY A 118 16.46 -1.85 17.54
C GLY A 118 17.12 -3.23 17.70
N VAL A 119 17.26 -3.99 16.62
CA VAL A 119 17.96 -5.28 16.63
C VAL A 119 19.44 -5.09 16.96
N LEU A 120 20.12 -4.13 16.33
CA LEU A 120 21.53 -3.84 16.62
C LEU A 120 21.73 -3.49 18.10
N LYS A 121 20.89 -2.61 18.65
CA LYS A 121 20.96 -2.21 20.06
C LYS A 121 20.72 -3.39 21.00
N SER A 122 19.75 -4.25 20.68
CA SER A 122 19.46 -5.45 21.46
C SER A 122 20.66 -6.39 21.51
N ILE A 123 21.34 -6.57 20.37
CA ILE A 123 22.58 -7.37 20.28
C ILE A 123 23.67 -6.75 21.16
N LEU A 124 23.92 -5.44 21.06
CA LEU A 124 24.93 -4.75 21.88
C LEU A 124 24.68 -4.92 23.39
N ILE A 125 23.43 -4.82 23.83
CA ILE A 125 23.07 -5.02 25.24
C ILE A 125 23.44 -6.43 25.69
N ILE A 126 23.14 -7.45 24.88
CA ILE A 126 23.50 -8.85 25.17
C ILE A 126 25.02 -9.02 25.22
N LEU A 127 25.76 -8.45 24.26
CA LEU A 127 27.23 -8.51 24.26
C LEU A 127 27.85 -7.84 25.49
N ASN A 128 27.24 -6.74 25.97
CA ASN A 128 27.67 -6.09 27.20
C ASN A 128 27.35 -6.91 28.44
N MET A 129 26.19 -7.57 28.50
CA MET A 129 25.86 -8.49 29.59
C MET A 129 26.76 -9.73 29.61
N ALA A 130 27.17 -10.23 28.44
CA ALA A 130 28.12 -11.34 28.30
C ALA A 130 29.57 -10.95 28.59
N GLY A 131 29.85 -9.66 28.83
CA GLY A 131 31.20 -9.15 29.08
C GLY A 131 32.11 -9.08 27.85
N TRP A 132 31.57 -9.31 26.64
CA TRP A 132 32.34 -9.26 25.39
C TRP A 132 32.57 -7.84 24.90
N LEU A 133 31.67 -6.91 25.21
CA LEU A 133 31.77 -5.51 24.78
C LEU A 133 31.29 -4.58 25.90
N THR A 134 32.19 -3.82 26.51
CA THR A 134 31.81 -2.85 27.57
C THR A 134 31.26 -1.56 26.99
N LYS A 135 30.33 -0.93 27.71
CA LYS A 135 29.76 0.39 27.37
C LYS A 135 30.80 1.51 27.25
N ASP A 136 31.94 1.37 27.92
CA ASP A 136 33.05 2.32 27.86
C ASP A 136 33.91 2.17 26.58
N SER A 137 33.72 1.07 25.85
CA SER A 137 34.40 0.87 24.57
C SER A 137 33.88 1.84 23.53
N SER A 138 34.79 2.50 22.81
CA SER A 138 34.46 3.35 21.66
C SER A 138 33.68 2.60 20.59
N THR A 139 33.96 1.31 20.41
CA THR A 139 33.19 0.43 19.50
C THR A 139 31.73 0.30 19.94
N TYR A 140 31.47 0.11 21.24
CA TYR A 140 30.11 0.03 21.75
C TYR A 140 29.36 1.34 21.49
N GLN A 141 29.98 2.47 21.79
CA GLN A 141 29.35 3.79 21.65
C GLN A 141 29.04 4.13 20.19
N ILE A 142 29.94 3.82 19.26
CA ILE A 142 29.69 4.04 17.83
C ILE A 142 28.52 3.17 17.35
N LEU A 143 28.49 1.89 17.70
CA LEU A 143 27.42 0.99 17.29
C LEU A 143 26.07 1.36 17.95
N ASP A 144 26.07 1.81 19.21
CA ASP A 144 24.86 2.27 19.91
C ASP A 144 24.32 3.57 19.29
N CYS A 145 25.20 4.49 18.89
CA CYS A 145 24.84 5.69 18.13
C CYS A 145 24.20 5.34 16.78
N ILE A 146 24.79 4.39 16.04
CA ILE A 146 24.21 3.90 14.77
C ILE A 146 22.83 3.28 15.01
N GLY A 147 22.68 2.44 16.04
CA GLY A 147 21.41 1.81 16.37
C GLY A 147 20.33 2.80 16.82
N THR A 148 20.73 3.90 17.45
CA THR A 148 19.82 4.94 17.96
C THR A 148 19.51 6.02 16.92
N ALA A 149 20.34 6.17 15.87
CA ALA A 149 20.19 7.20 14.85
C ALA A 149 18.80 7.26 14.19
N PRO A 150 18.14 6.16 13.80
CA PRO A 150 16.82 6.21 13.17
C PRO A 150 15.74 6.83 14.06
N ILE A 151 15.82 6.61 15.38
CA ILE A 151 14.87 7.17 16.35
C ILE A 151 15.27 8.61 16.69
N TYR A 152 16.57 8.89 16.80
CA TYR A 152 17.07 10.24 17.07
C TYR A 152 16.69 11.22 15.95
N PHE A 153 16.83 10.80 14.70
CA PHE A 153 16.44 11.59 13.52
C PHE A 153 15.00 11.39 13.10
N LEU A 154 14.17 10.70 13.90
CA LEU A 154 12.77 10.44 13.59
C LEU A 154 11.99 11.72 13.22
N PRO A 155 12.10 12.86 13.93
CA PRO A 155 11.38 14.09 13.56
C PRO A 155 11.76 14.60 12.16
N LEU A 156 13.04 14.50 11.79
CA LEU A 156 13.53 14.90 10.47
C LEU A 156 13.04 13.94 9.38
N LEU A 157 13.11 12.64 9.65
CA LEU A 157 12.67 11.61 8.72
C LEU A 157 11.17 11.71 8.44
N ILE A 158 10.36 12.00 9.47
CA ILE A 158 8.92 12.28 9.32
C ILE A 158 8.68 13.51 8.44
N ALA A 159 9.43 14.60 8.64
CA ALA A 159 9.28 15.80 7.84
C ALA A 159 9.55 15.54 6.35
N ILE A 160 10.50 14.66 6.03
CA ILE A 160 10.83 14.27 4.65
C ILE A 160 9.78 13.34 4.05
N THR A 161 9.23 12.38 4.81
CA THR A 161 8.23 11.44 4.29
C THR A 161 6.82 12.03 4.17
N THR A 162 6.58 13.18 4.80
CA THR A 162 5.29 13.90 4.72
C THR A 162 5.28 14.98 3.62
N ALA A 163 6.45 15.37 3.09
CA ALA A 163 6.62 16.32 1.99
C ALA A 163 6.45 15.67 0.62
#